data_AF-A0A6C0FAB1-F1
#
_entry.id   AF-A0A6C0FAB1-F1
#
_cell.length_a   1.000
_cell.length_b   1.000
_cell.length_c   1.000
_cell.angle_alpha   90.00
_cell.angle_beta   90.00
_cell.angle_gamma   90.00
#
_symmetry.space_group_name_H-M   'P 1'
#
loop_
_entity.id
_entity.type
_entity.pdbx_description
1 polymer ?
#
loop_
_entity_poly.entity_id
_entity_poly.type
_entity_poly.pdbx_seq_one_letter_code
_entity_poly.pdbx_strand_id
1 'polypeptide(L)'
;MLESKLNYSLNPCYKNRIITSTEKPQFKLDAYCINLDKKQHNMHFINSEWKDFCNITRFSGLSSATESHVEILKNIYINRKSVKFPIVVMEDDVYRKNDFTKYWNKLLKLNTCDYVTFDAFYLSLKHSDSDLPSYFASLKGHRMMGFTVYYKKFFERFRTINELVLAINRVPIDMNFTNNEKFIKYTPKQQVCCQIVSKFSDTKKKVTSHYLDYYKEAENILKEIDKKIFIIGFNKTGTRSFKEYFIKNSIPVIHWDENRLARAIKFNYDNKRKLLTNYEKYTVFCDMEDIHNMNFAHVTYFKEMDKQYPNSKFILNIRNVENWIKSRNHHEDDNGNYTDYFCKKLNLTKEEVNNKWRKEFYEHNNNVIKYFSDKPNKLLIFHIENENIEKLNDFLPEFQLNADLYNHEGKT
;
A
#
# COMPACT_ATOMS: atom_id res chain seq x y z
N MET A 1 -39.75 -14.78 22.14
CA MET A 1 -40.00 -13.69 21.17
C MET A 1 -39.92 -12.36 21.90
N LEU A 2 -38.80 -11.66 21.75
CA LEU A 2 -38.66 -10.24 22.06
C LEU A 2 -37.54 -9.71 21.14
N GLU A 3 -37.77 -9.87 19.84
CA GLU A 3 -37.12 -9.04 18.83
C GLU A 3 -37.71 -7.63 18.98
N SER A 4 -37.17 -6.87 19.94
CA SER A 4 -37.35 -5.42 19.89
C SER A 4 -36.67 -4.97 18.59
N LYS A 5 -37.50 -4.59 17.61
CA LYS A 5 -37.07 -3.96 16.36
C LYS A 5 -36.33 -2.67 16.72
N LEU A 6 -35.03 -2.79 16.96
CA LEU A 6 -34.11 -1.68 17.02
C LEU A 6 -34.10 -1.03 15.65
N ASN A 7 -34.89 0.03 15.54
CA ASN A 7 -35.13 0.80 14.33
C ASN A 7 -33.91 1.68 14.02
N TYR A 8 -32.73 1.07 13.92
CA TYR A 8 -31.63 1.67 13.20
C TYR A 8 -32.07 1.72 11.73
N SER A 9 -32.18 2.91 11.15
CA SER A 9 -32.10 3.04 9.70
C SER A 9 -30.65 2.73 9.28
N LEU A 10 -30.24 1.46 9.44
CA LEU A 10 -28.93 0.98 9.03
C LEU A 10 -28.72 1.41 7.58
N ASN A 11 -27.61 2.12 7.33
CA ASN A 11 -27.27 2.63 6.02
C ASN A 11 -27.25 1.48 4.99
N PRO A 12 -27.66 1.72 3.73
CA PRO A 12 -27.38 0.83 2.60
C PRO A 12 -25.96 0.23 2.60
N CYS A 13 -24.92 0.98 2.97
CA CYS A 13 -23.54 0.50 3.05
C CYS A 13 -23.35 -0.63 4.06
N TYR A 14 -24.01 -0.57 5.23
CA TYR A 14 -23.99 -1.67 6.19
C TYR A 14 -24.83 -2.85 5.68
N LYS A 15 -26.01 -2.59 5.13
CA LYS A 15 -26.94 -3.64 4.66
C LYS A 15 -26.41 -4.43 3.47
N ASN A 16 -25.73 -3.77 2.54
CA ASN A 16 -25.22 -4.35 1.31
C ASN A 16 -23.75 -4.78 1.43
N ARG A 17 -23.20 -4.81 2.65
CA ARG A 17 -21.79 -5.18 2.84
C ARG A 17 -21.58 -6.66 2.59
N ILE A 18 -20.49 -6.97 1.90
CA ILE A 18 -20.10 -8.34 1.62
C ILE A 18 -19.08 -8.76 2.68
N ILE A 19 -19.45 -9.76 3.49
CA ILE A 19 -18.54 -10.42 4.45
C ILE A 19 -18.22 -11.80 3.89
N THR A 20 -17.14 -11.91 3.13
CA THR A 20 -16.59 -13.19 2.67
C THR A 20 -15.55 -13.68 3.68
N SER A 21 -15.96 -14.03 4.90
CA SER A 21 -15.01 -14.48 5.92
C SER A 21 -14.35 -15.80 5.49
N THR A 22 -13.05 -15.77 5.16
CA THR A 22 -12.33 -16.98 4.74
C THR A 22 -11.53 -17.64 5.86
N GLU A 23 -11.09 -16.87 6.86
CA GLU A 23 -10.31 -17.36 7.99
C GLU A 23 -11.01 -17.09 9.33
N LYS A 24 -11.06 -18.11 10.20
CA LYS A 24 -11.51 -17.97 11.59
C LYS A 24 -10.40 -17.36 12.45
N PRO A 25 -10.71 -16.46 13.39
CA PRO A 25 -9.72 -15.92 14.33
C PRO A 25 -9.19 -17.06 15.22
N GLN A 26 -7.87 -17.17 15.33
CA GLN A 26 -7.21 -18.13 16.23
C GLN A 26 -7.14 -17.63 17.67
N PHE A 27 -7.42 -16.35 17.90
CA PHE A 27 -7.43 -15.71 19.21
C PHE A 27 -8.41 -14.53 19.24
N LYS A 28 -8.78 -14.14 20.45
CA LYS A 28 -9.49 -12.88 20.71
C LYS A 28 -8.55 -11.85 21.32
N LEU A 29 -8.68 -10.60 20.90
CA LEU A 29 -8.00 -9.47 21.54
C LEU A 29 -8.89 -8.85 22.59
N ASP A 30 -8.30 -8.42 23.70
CA ASP A 30 -9.04 -7.61 24.68
C ASP A 30 -9.35 -6.26 24.06
N ALA A 31 -10.61 -5.83 24.21
CA ALA A 31 -11.12 -4.63 23.58
C ALA A 31 -11.86 -3.76 24.58
N TYR A 32 -11.56 -2.47 24.58
CA TYR A 32 -12.35 -1.46 25.28
C TYR A 32 -13.23 -0.74 24.26
N CYS A 33 -14.53 -0.97 24.37
CA CYS A 33 -15.53 -0.32 23.53
C CYS A 33 -16.10 0.90 24.25
N ILE A 34 -16.00 2.06 23.62
CA ILE A 34 -16.58 3.32 24.11
C ILE A 34 -18.06 3.31 23.78
N ASN A 35 -18.89 3.18 24.81
CA ASN A 35 -20.33 3.23 24.66
C ASN A 35 -20.89 4.42 25.44
N LEU A 36 -21.48 5.38 24.75
CA LEU A 36 -22.11 6.53 25.39
C LEU A 36 -23.33 6.06 26.20
N ASP A 37 -23.47 6.53 27.44
CA ASP A 37 -24.52 6.03 28.35
C ASP A 37 -25.95 6.17 27.82
N LYS A 38 -26.19 7.16 26.95
CA LYS A 38 -27.48 7.37 26.29
C LYS A 38 -27.78 6.35 25.18
N LYS A 39 -26.84 5.47 24.82
CA LYS A 39 -26.90 4.55 23.66
C LYS A 39 -26.46 3.12 24.03
N GLN A 40 -26.90 2.62 25.19
CA GLN A 40 -26.51 1.28 25.69
C GLN A 40 -26.85 0.12 24.75
N HIS A 41 -27.89 0.29 23.92
CA HIS A 41 -28.31 -0.69 22.93
C HIS A 41 -27.27 -0.92 21.81
N ASN A 42 -26.36 0.04 21.55
CA ASN A 42 -25.26 -0.12 20.61
C ASN A 42 -24.28 -1.22 21.05
N MET A 43 -24.22 -1.54 22.35
CA MET A 43 -23.37 -2.61 22.83
C MET A 43 -23.81 -4.00 22.32
N HIS A 44 -25.12 -4.21 22.13
CA HIS A 44 -25.61 -5.44 21.51
C HIS A 44 -25.15 -5.56 20.05
N PHE A 45 -25.19 -4.45 19.32
CA PHE A 45 -24.68 -4.37 17.95
C PHE A 45 -23.19 -4.72 17.88
N ILE A 46 -22.36 -4.06 18.69
CA ILE A 46 -20.91 -4.34 18.73
C ILE A 46 -20.62 -5.78 19.11
N ASN A 47 -21.29 -6.31 20.14
CA ASN A 47 -21.12 -7.71 20.52
C ASN A 47 -21.50 -8.65 19.37
N SER A 48 -22.60 -8.39 18.66
CA SER A 48 -23.00 -9.22 17.52
C SER A 48 -21.97 -9.20 16.39
N GLU A 49 -21.32 -8.06 16.17
CA GLU A 49 -20.38 -7.85 15.07
C GLU A 49 -18.97 -8.37 15.39
N TRP A 50 -18.54 -8.29 16.66
CA TRP A 50 -17.13 -8.47 17.05
C TRP A 50 -16.86 -9.59 18.05
N LYS A 51 -17.89 -10.29 18.57
CA LYS A 51 -17.73 -11.35 19.61
C LYS A 51 -16.73 -12.43 19.26
N ASP A 52 -16.53 -12.74 17.98
CA ASP A 52 -15.62 -13.82 17.57
C ASP A 52 -14.15 -13.36 17.54
N PHE A 53 -13.91 -12.05 17.51
CA PHE A 53 -12.59 -11.43 17.37
C PHE A 53 -12.12 -10.75 18.66
N CYS A 54 -13.05 -10.25 19.50
CA CYS A 54 -12.71 -9.44 20.65
C CYS A 54 -13.38 -9.91 21.95
N ASN A 55 -12.65 -9.81 23.06
CA ASN A 55 -13.22 -9.84 24.41
C ASN A 55 -13.59 -8.41 24.80
N ILE A 56 -14.86 -8.06 24.64
CA ILE A 56 -15.29 -6.66 24.67
C ILE A 56 -15.66 -6.27 26.10
N THR A 57 -14.92 -5.32 26.65
CA THR A 57 -15.23 -4.63 27.90
C THR A 57 -15.87 -3.30 27.56
N ARG A 58 -17.07 -3.05 28.11
CA ARG A 58 -17.76 -1.78 27.96
C ARG A 58 -17.07 -0.71 28.82
N PHE A 59 -16.74 0.42 28.20
CA PHE A 59 -16.42 1.65 28.89
C PHE A 59 -17.59 2.62 28.72
N SER A 60 -18.33 2.89 29.81
CA SER A 60 -19.36 3.92 29.83
C SER A 60 -18.71 5.28 29.59
N GLY A 61 -19.01 5.86 28.43
CA GLY A 61 -18.34 7.06 27.95
C GLY A 61 -18.61 8.30 28.80
N LEU A 62 -17.66 9.21 28.79
CA LEU A 62 -17.76 10.55 29.38
C LEU A 62 -18.61 11.49 28.49
N SER A 63 -18.52 12.81 28.70
CA SER A 63 -19.36 13.78 27.98
C SER A 63 -19.15 13.77 26.45
N SER A 64 -18.04 13.19 25.99
CA SER A 64 -17.73 12.96 24.58
C SER A 64 -16.95 11.66 24.32
N ALA A 65 -16.96 11.20 23.07
CA ALA A 65 -16.09 10.11 22.61
C ALA A 65 -14.60 10.46 22.80
N THR A 66 -14.23 11.73 22.66
CA THR A 66 -12.86 12.23 22.86
C THR A 66 -12.37 11.97 24.27
N GLU A 67 -13.13 12.45 25.26
CA GLU A 67 -12.80 12.28 26.68
C GLU A 67 -12.72 10.80 27.05
N SER A 68 -13.63 10.00 26.49
CA SER A 68 -13.65 8.56 26.71
C SER A 68 -12.39 7.86 26.18
N HIS A 69 -11.92 8.23 24.98
CA HIS A 69 -10.67 7.71 24.42
C HIS A 69 -9.46 8.07 25.29
N VAL A 70 -9.35 9.33 25.72
CA VAL A 70 -8.26 9.82 26.58
C VAL A 70 -8.23 9.02 27.89
N GLU A 71 -9.38 8.81 28.51
CA GLU A 71 -9.48 8.09 29.78
C GLU A 71 -9.16 6.60 29.64
N ILE A 72 -9.62 5.95 28.57
CA ILE A 72 -9.24 4.56 28.27
C ILE A 72 -7.73 4.44 28.11
N LEU A 73 -7.09 5.34 27.34
CA LEU A 73 -5.64 5.29 27.13
C LEU A 73 -4.86 5.54 28.44
N LYS A 74 -5.33 6.44 29.30
CA LYS A 74 -4.78 6.63 30.65
C LYS A 74 -4.89 5.36 31.48
N ASN A 75 -6.06 4.72 31.49
CA ASN A 75 -6.29 3.48 32.22
C ASN A 75 -5.40 2.34 31.73
N ILE A 76 -5.24 2.20 30.41
CA ILE A 76 -4.31 1.22 29.82
C ILE A 76 -2.87 1.54 30.24
N TYR A 77 -2.45 2.81 30.20
CA TYR A 77 -1.11 3.20 30.62
C TYR A 77 -0.84 2.88 32.08
N ILE A 78 -1.75 3.22 32.99
CA ILE A 78 -1.62 2.91 34.42
C ILE A 78 -1.46 1.41 34.64
N ASN A 79 -2.23 0.60 33.91
CA ASN A 79 -2.27 -0.86 34.04
C ASN A 79 -1.36 -1.60 33.04
N ARG A 80 -0.47 -0.92 32.32
CA ARG A 80 0.30 -1.49 31.19
C ARG A 80 1.22 -2.67 31.54
N LYS A 81 1.48 -2.90 32.84
CA LYS A 81 2.26 -4.05 33.33
C LYS A 81 1.42 -5.33 33.44
N SER A 82 0.10 -5.21 33.64
CA SER A 82 -0.82 -6.34 33.82
C SER A 82 -1.72 -6.59 32.61
N VAL A 83 -1.95 -5.58 31.77
CA VAL A 83 -2.74 -5.69 30.55
C VAL A 83 -2.01 -6.50 29.47
N LYS A 84 -2.73 -7.38 28.78
CA LYS A 84 -2.23 -8.13 27.63
C LYS A 84 -2.28 -7.28 26.37
N PHE A 85 -1.15 -7.19 25.67
CA PHE A 85 -1.04 -6.53 24.37
C PHE A 85 -0.98 -7.57 23.22
N PRO A 86 -1.40 -7.19 22.00
CA PRO A 86 -2.00 -5.90 21.64
C PRO A 86 -3.45 -5.76 22.14
N ILE A 87 -3.92 -4.53 22.26
CA ILE A 87 -5.23 -4.19 22.82
C ILE A 87 -6.04 -3.33 21.85
N VAL A 88 -7.35 -3.53 21.81
CA VAL A 88 -8.23 -2.78 20.92
C VAL A 88 -8.93 -1.66 21.69
N VAL A 89 -8.97 -0.47 21.09
CA VAL A 89 -9.89 0.61 21.48
C VAL A 89 -10.79 0.89 20.29
N MET A 90 -12.11 0.88 20.52
CA MET A 90 -13.09 1.06 19.45
C MET A 90 -14.33 1.86 19.88
N GLU A 91 -14.99 2.47 18.91
CA GLU A 91 -16.31 3.10 19.07
C GLU A 91 -17.45 2.07 18.96
N ASP A 92 -18.62 2.45 19.47
CA ASP A 92 -19.79 1.56 19.56
C ASP A 92 -20.61 1.40 18.27
N ASP A 93 -20.14 1.95 17.16
CA ASP A 93 -20.82 1.96 15.87
C ASP A 93 -19.97 1.39 14.72
N VAL A 94 -18.87 0.72 15.05
CA VAL A 94 -17.96 0.14 14.07
C VAL A 94 -18.44 -1.23 13.59
N TYR A 95 -18.39 -1.43 12.27
CA TYR A 95 -18.68 -2.70 11.61
C TYR A 95 -17.63 -3.07 10.57
N ARG A 96 -17.62 -4.36 10.19
CA ARG A 96 -16.66 -4.93 9.24
C ARG A 96 -17.13 -4.66 7.81
N LYS A 97 -16.26 -4.08 6.98
CA LYS A 97 -16.46 -3.94 5.54
C LYS A 97 -15.35 -4.76 4.88
N ASN A 98 -15.70 -5.79 4.09
CA ASN A 98 -14.77 -6.73 3.44
C ASN A 98 -14.18 -7.84 4.34
N ASP A 99 -13.42 -8.76 3.71
CA ASP A 99 -12.70 -9.85 4.37
C ASP A 99 -11.35 -9.41 4.91
N PHE A 100 -11.35 -8.73 6.04
CA PHE A 100 -10.11 -8.39 6.74
C PHE A 100 -9.61 -9.50 7.65
N THR A 101 -10.44 -10.51 7.94
CA THR A 101 -10.16 -11.49 9.00
C THR A 101 -8.90 -12.30 8.66
N LYS A 102 -8.56 -12.40 7.36
CA LYS A 102 -7.26 -12.87 6.84
C LYS A 102 -6.00 -12.18 7.42
N TYR A 103 -6.14 -11.04 8.09
CA TYR A 103 -5.05 -10.32 8.75
C TYR A 103 -5.09 -10.42 10.27
N TRP A 104 -6.20 -10.89 10.84
CA TRP A 104 -6.39 -10.94 12.28
C TRP A 104 -5.26 -11.70 12.95
N ASN A 105 -4.99 -12.92 12.45
CA ASN A 105 -3.97 -13.80 13.01
C ASN A 105 -2.54 -13.22 12.91
N LYS A 106 -2.31 -12.26 12.02
CA LYS A 106 -1.00 -11.62 11.80
C LYS A 106 -0.75 -10.48 12.80
N LEU A 107 -1.77 -9.95 13.46
CA LEU A 107 -1.63 -8.83 14.42
C LEU A 107 -0.65 -9.14 15.55
N LEU A 108 -0.61 -10.38 16.05
CA LEU A 108 0.35 -10.76 17.11
C LEU A 108 1.81 -10.72 16.64
N LYS A 109 2.05 -10.82 15.34
CA LYS A 109 3.39 -10.76 14.74
C LYS A 109 3.84 -9.32 14.46
N LEU A 110 2.94 -8.34 14.49
CA LEU A 110 3.20 -6.94 14.14
C LEU A 110 3.50 -6.06 15.36
N ASN A 111 4.41 -6.50 16.23
CA ASN A 111 4.73 -5.83 17.50
C ASN A 111 5.78 -4.70 17.39
N THR A 112 6.27 -4.40 16.19
CA THR A 112 7.31 -3.39 15.96
C THR A 112 6.77 -1.96 15.81
N CYS A 113 5.46 -1.82 15.58
CA CYS A 113 4.76 -0.55 15.45
C CYS A 113 4.06 -0.13 16.75
N ASP A 114 3.58 1.11 16.78
CA ASP A 114 2.82 1.62 17.91
C ASP A 114 1.38 1.17 17.89
N TYR A 115 0.77 1.20 16.71
CA TYR A 115 -0.59 0.80 16.51
C TYR A 115 -0.89 0.46 15.06
N VAL A 116 -1.95 -0.31 14.90
CA VAL A 116 -2.62 -0.58 13.64
C VAL A 116 -4.00 0.05 13.70
N THR A 117 -4.35 0.85 12.70
CA THR A 117 -5.72 1.36 12.53
C THR A 117 -6.48 0.50 11.53
N PHE A 118 -7.72 0.15 11.85
CA PHE A 118 -8.61 -0.56 10.94
C PHE A 118 -9.72 0.34 10.37
N ASP A 119 -9.86 1.53 10.95
CA ASP A 119 -10.65 2.64 10.46
C ASP A 119 -9.73 3.63 9.73
N ALA A 120 -10.19 4.19 8.61
CA ALA A 120 -9.31 4.79 7.60
C ALA A 120 -9.81 6.15 7.09
N PHE A 121 -10.39 6.99 7.94
CA PHE A 121 -10.81 8.33 7.51
C PHE A 121 -9.62 9.22 7.21
N TYR A 122 -9.51 9.64 5.95
CA TYR A 122 -8.49 10.56 5.46
C TYR A 122 -7.07 10.11 5.80
N LEU A 123 -6.51 9.29 4.93
CA LEU A 123 -5.17 8.76 5.08
C LEU A 123 -4.17 9.58 4.27
N SER A 124 -3.02 9.84 4.89
CA SER A 124 -1.81 10.22 4.18
C SER A 124 -0.77 9.13 4.41
N LEU A 125 -0.14 8.67 3.33
CA LEU A 125 0.75 7.52 3.36
C LEU A 125 2.21 7.94 3.29
N LYS A 126 3.07 7.14 3.90
CA LYS A 126 4.50 7.15 3.58
C LYS A 126 4.74 6.07 2.53
N HIS A 127 5.34 6.46 1.41
CA HIS A 127 5.61 5.53 0.31
C HIS A 127 6.84 4.64 0.59
N SER A 128 7.68 4.94 1.58
CA SER A 128 8.92 4.21 1.84
C SER A 128 9.03 3.73 3.30
N ASP A 129 8.69 2.46 3.54
CA ASP A 129 9.13 1.73 4.74
C ASP A 129 9.48 0.28 4.32
N SER A 130 10.77 -0.07 4.36
CA SER A 130 11.28 -1.36 3.87
C SER A 130 10.79 -2.57 4.67
N ASP A 131 10.34 -2.34 5.90
CA ASP A 131 10.06 -3.39 6.89
C ASP A 131 8.55 -3.69 7.01
N LEU A 132 7.75 -3.03 6.18
CA LEU A 132 6.31 -3.14 6.23
C LEU A 132 5.84 -4.42 5.52
N PRO A 133 5.00 -5.26 6.16
CA PRO A 133 4.37 -6.37 5.46
C PRO A 133 3.52 -5.88 4.29
N SER A 134 3.58 -6.60 3.17
CA SER A 134 2.92 -6.23 1.90
C SER A 134 1.41 -6.05 1.95
N TYR A 135 0.75 -6.38 3.06
CA TYR A 135 -0.69 -6.26 3.27
C TYR A 135 -1.08 -5.12 4.23
N PHE A 136 -0.10 -4.41 4.78
CA PHE A 136 -0.28 -3.16 5.51
C PHE A 136 0.32 -2.00 4.71
N ALA A 137 -0.06 -0.78 5.07
CA ALA A 137 0.42 0.49 4.54
C ALA A 137 0.94 1.37 5.68
N SER A 138 2.08 2.04 5.47
CA SER A 138 2.67 2.97 6.44
C SER A 138 1.98 4.33 6.32
N LEU A 139 1.61 4.90 7.46
CA LEU A 139 0.87 6.16 7.50
C LEU A 139 1.79 7.33 7.84
N LYS A 140 1.75 8.37 7.01
CA LYS A 140 2.23 9.71 7.39
C LYS A 140 1.25 10.39 8.33
N GLY A 141 -0.05 10.13 8.16
CA GLY A 141 -1.12 10.73 8.95
C GLY A 141 -2.46 10.01 8.76
N HIS A 142 -3.33 10.15 9.74
CA HIS A 142 -4.70 9.62 9.81
C HIS A 142 -5.48 10.52 10.77
N ARG A 143 -6.75 10.85 10.52
CA ARG A 143 -7.40 11.92 11.31
C ARG A 143 -8.43 11.45 12.33
N MET A 144 -8.88 10.20 12.29
CA MET A 144 -9.95 9.75 13.19
C MET A 144 -9.66 8.36 13.73
N MET A 145 -10.38 7.92 14.76
CA MET A 145 -10.11 6.62 15.40
C MET A 145 -11.45 5.97 15.75
N GLY A 146 -11.91 5.06 14.89
CA GLY A 146 -13.05 4.20 15.20
C GLY A 146 -12.63 2.84 15.74
N PHE A 147 -11.51 2.29 15.27
CA PHE A 147 -11.03 0.96 15.65
C PHE A 147 -9.52 0.88 15.53
N THR A 148 -8.83 0.78 16.66
CA THR A 148 -7.37 0.80 16.70
C THR A 148 -6.84 -0.29 17.61
N VAL A 149 -5.84 -1.01 17.11
CA VAL A 149 -5.07 -2.00 17.85
C VAL A 149 -3.77 -1.37 18.30
N TYR A 150 -3.63 -1.12 19.61
CA TYR A 150 -2.43 -0.56 20.22
C TYR A 150 -1.49 -1.67 20.69
N TYR A 151 -0.20 -1.46 20.46
CA TYR A 151 0.87 -2.31 20.97
C TYR A 151 1.51 -1.70 22.22
N LYS A 152 2.14 -2.55 23.03
CA LYS A 152 2.79 -2.13 24.29
C LYS A 152 3.81 -0.99 24.08
N LYS A 153 4.54 -1.03 22.96
CA LYS A 153 5.55 -0.05 22.55
C LYS A 153 5.01 1.38 22.48
N PHE A 154 3.74 1.55 22.11
CA PHE A 154 3.10 2.87 22.12
C PHE A 154 3.08 3.48 23.52
N PHE A 155 2.85 2.69 24.56
CA PHE A 155 2.79 3.17 25.94
C PHE A 155 4.18 3.27 26.59
N GLU A 156 5.13 2.42 26.20
CA GLU A 156 6.49 2.38 26.77
C GLU A 156 7.35 3.61 26.41
N ARG A 157 6.98 4.38 25.39
CA ARG A 157 7.66 5.64 25.03
C ARG A 157 7.45 6.75 26.06
N PHE A 158 6.41 6.67 26.89
CA PHE A 158 6.05 7.69 27.87
C PHE A 158 6.56 7.27 29.24
N ARG A 159 7.31 8.17 29.91
CA ARG A 159 7.81 7.97 31.27
C ARG A 159 6.75 8.29 32.31
N THR A 160 5.89 9.28 32.02
CA THR A 160 4.84 9.74 32.92
C THR A 160 3.47 9.75 32.24
N ILE A 161 2.40 9.68 33.03
CA ILE A 161 1.04 9.84 32.51
C ILE A 161 0.82 11.23 31.89
N ASN A 162 1.50 12.25 32.39
CA ASN A 162 1.42 13.61 31.84
C ASN A 162 2.04 13.69 30.44
N GLU A 163 3.16 13.00 30.19
CA GLU A 163 3.75 12.91 28.85
C GLU A 163 2.80 12.23 27.85
N LEU A 164 2.14 11.14 28.28
CA LEU A 164 1.08 10.51 27.51
C LEU A 164 -0.01 11.55 27.23
N VAL A 165 -0.64 12.10 28.28
CA VAL A 165 -1.76 13.05 28.14
C VAL A 165 -1.40 14.22 27.21
N LEU A 166 -0.22 14.81 27.32
CA LEU A 166 0.23 15.88 26.43
C LEU A 166 0.35 15.44 24.96
N ALA A 167 0.72 14.18 24.72
CA ALA A 167 0.78 13.61 23.37
C ALA A 167 -0.61 13.27 22.80
N ILE A 168 -1.58 12.92 23.67
CA ILE A 168 -2.92 12.44 23.25
C ILE A 168 -4.00 13.53 23.28
N ASN A 169 -3.86 14.55 24.14
CA ASN A 169 -4.89 15.53 24.49
C ASN A 169 -4.66 16.87 23.78
N ARG A 170 -4.87 16.88 22.47
CA ARG A 170 -5.06 18.10 21.66
C ARG A 170 -6.47 18.02 21.04
N VAL A 171 -7.21 19.13 21.05
CA VAL A 171 -8.65 19.37 20.73
C VAL A 171 -9.27 18.54 19.57
N PRO A 172 -10.62 18.55 19.41
CA PRO A 172 -11.49 17.38 19.47
C PRO A 172 -11.28 16.35 18.33
N ILE A 173 -10.85 15.13 18.68
CA ILE A 173 -10.50 14.01 17.76
C ILE A 173 -9.98 14.51 16.41
N ASP A 174 -8.83 15.18 16.48
CA ASP A 174 -7.70 14.92 15.61
C ASP A 174 -6.58 14.53 16.58
N MET A 175 -6.55 13.27 17.03
CA MET A 175 -5.45 12.80 17.86
C MET A 175 -4.17 12.89 17.03
N ASN A 176 -3.47 14.02 17.15
CA ASN A 176 -2.28 14.39 16.38
C ASN A 176 -1.07 13.49 16.64
N PHE A 177 -1.24 12.33 17.31
CA PHE A 177 -0.26 11.25 17.21
C PHE A 177 0.10 11.01 15.76
N THR A 178 -0.90 11.00 14.90
CA THR A 178 -0.80 10.59 13.50
C THR A 178 0.15 11.44 12.69
N ASN A 179 0.27 12.73 13.00
CA ASN A 179 1.15 13.66 12.30
C ASN A 179 2.56 13.73 12.91
N ASN A 180 2.88 12.91 13.91
CA ASN A 180 4.20 12.88 14.53
C ASN A 180 4.98 11.65 14.05
N GLU A 181 6.09 11.90 13.36
CA GLU A 181 6.92 10.88 12.72
C GLU A 181 7.55 9.89 13.71
N LYS A 182 7.60 10.23 15.00
CA LYS A 182 8.06 9.30 16.06
C LYS A 182 7.11 8.12 16.28
N PHE A 183 5.91 8.16 15.71
CA PHE A 183 4.96 7.06 15.80
C PHE A 183 4.95 6.29 14.48
N ILE A 184 5.25 5.00 14.55
CA ILE A 184 5.18 4.11 13.39
C ILE A 184 3.80 3.46 13.40
N LYS A 185 3.02 3.64 12.33
CA LYS A 185 1.58 3.38 12.29
C LYS A 185 1.24 2.67 11.00
N TYR A 186 0.39 1.66 11.10
CA TYR A 186 0.00 0.86 9.95
C TYR A 186 -1.51 0.83 9.75
N THR A 187 -1.95 0.70 8.49
CA THR A 187 -3.34 0.38 8.13
C THR A 187 -3.36 -0.82 7.17
N PRO A 188 -4.29 -1.78 7.30
CA PRO A 188 -4.41 -2.85 6.32
C PRO A 188 -4.91 -2.30 4.98
N LYS A 189 -4.40 -2.85 3.87
CA LYS A 189 -4.75 -2.40 2.51
C LYS A 189 -6.22 -2.59 2.14
N GLN A 190 -6.97 -3.45 2.84
CA GLN A 190 -8.32 -3.84 2.44
C GLN A 190 -9.47 -3.00 3.02
N GLN A 191 -9.17 -1.89 3.71
CA GLN A 191 -10.14 -1.04 4.42
C GLN A 191 -11.20 -1.84 5.20
N VAL A 192 -10.96 -1.98 6.50
CA VAL A 192 -11.41 -3.15 7.24
C VAL A 192 -12.61 -2.86 8.15
N CYS A 193 -12.69 -1.65 8.67
CA CYS A 193 -13.78 -1.22 9.52
C CYS A 193 -14.41 0.06 8.96
N CYS A 194 -15.71 0.18 9.12
CA CYS A 194 -16.44 1.42 8.88
C CYS A 194 -17.35 1.73 10.05
N GLN A 195 -17.59 3.00 10.31
CA GLN A 195 -18.56 3.48 11.28
C GLN A 195 -19.93 3.63 10.63
N ILE A 196 -21.00 3.49 11.42
CA ILE A 196 -22.35 3.88 10.98
C ILE A 196 -22.42 5.42 10.93
N VAL A 197 -21.99 5.98 9.80
CA VAL A 197 -21.86 7.43 9.60
C VAL A 197 -23.07 8.12 9.01
N SER A 198 -24.15 7.44 8.62
CA SER A 198 -25.38 8.15 8.20
C SER A 198 -26.36 8.35 9.35
N LYS A 199 -25.88 8.92 10.45
CA LYS A 199 -26.70 9.28 11.61
C LYS A 199 -26.68 10.79 11.82
N PHE A 200 -27.59 11.28 12.66
CA PHE A 200 -27.48 12.64 13.19
C PHE A 200 -26.48 12.62 14.36
N SER A 201 -25.42 13.42 14.28
CA SER A 201 -24.51 13.62 15.40
C SER A 201 -25.16 14.60 16.37
N ASP A 202 -25.58 14.11 17.54
CA ASP A 202 -26.15 14.96 18.60
C ASP A 202 -25.12 15.97 19.12
N THR A 203 -23.84 15.58 19.13
CA THR A 203 -22.72 16.41 19.57
C THR A 203 -22.40 17.53 18.57
N LYS A 204 -22.37 17.22 17.26
CA LYS A 204 -22.06 18.21 16.20
C LYS A 204 -23.30 18.86 15.60
N LYS A 205 -24.49 18.44 16.02
CA LYS A 205 -25.81 18.85 15.49
C LYS A 205 -25.89 18.82 13.95
N LYS A 206 -25.36 17.76 13.32
CA LYS A 206 -25.34 17.61 11.84
C LYS A 206 -25.44 16.15 11.38
N VAL A 207 -25.89 15.94 10.15
CA VAL A 207 -25.88 14.62 9.49
C VAL A 207 -24.44 14.27 9.08
N THR A 208 -24.02 13.04 9.39
CA THR A 208 -22.64 12.60 9.19
C THR A 208 -22.41 11.85 7.86
N SER A 209 -23.40 11.81 6.96
CA SER A 209 -23.34 11.04 5.70
C SER A 209 -22.21 11.45 4.76
N HIS A 210 -21.77 12.72 4.80
CA HIS A 210 -20.60 13.21 4.08
C HIS A 210 -19.31 12.43 4.40
N TYR A 211 -19.24 11.79 5.57
CA TYR A 211 -18.11 10.92 5.92
C TYR A 211 -18.00 9.68 5.00
N LEU A 212 -19.05 9.30 4.27
CA LEU A 212 -18.99 8.21 3.29
C LEU A 212 -18.01 8.52 2.15
N ASP A 213 -17.85 9.79 1.79
CA ASP A 213 -16.94 10.16 0.70
C ASP A 213 -15.48 10.01 1.13
N TYR A 214 -15.17 10.26 2.40
CA TYR A 214 -13.84 10.00 2.96
C TYR A 214 -13.50 8.51 3.02
N TYR A 215 -14.51 7.66 3.28
CA TYR A 215 -14.32 6.22 3.16
C TYR A 215 -14.03 5.79 1.72
N LYS A 216 -14.68 6.38 0.71
CA LYS A 216 -14.38 6.08 -0.70
C LYS A 216 -12.99 6.55 -1.10
N GLU A 217 -12.61 7.75 -0.67
CA GLU A 217 -11.30 8.33 -0.92
C GLU A 217 -10.19 7.47 -0.32
N ALA A 218 -10.33 7.07 0.96
CA ALA A 218 -9.39 6.17 1.61
C ALA A 218 -9.32 4.80 0.93
N GLU A 219 -10.45 4.25 0.49
CA GLU A 219 -10.51 2.99 -0.24
C GLU A 219 -9.71 3.08 -1.54
N ASN A 220 -9.83 4.20 -2.26
CA ASN A 220 -9.08 4.45 -3.48
C ASN A 220 -7.59 4.54 -3.19
N ILE A 221 -7.19 5.37 -2.22
CA ILE A 221 -5.79 5.51 -1.79
C ILE A 221 -5.20 4.14 -1.41
N LEU A 222 -5.92 3.32 -0.63
CA LEU A 222 -5.45 2.00 -0.19
C LEU A 222 -5.37 0.98 -1.35
N LYS A 223 -6.29 1.04 -2.32
CA LYS A 223 -6.22 0.25 -3.56
C LYS A 223 -5.01 0.64 -4.41
N GLU A 224 -4.61 1.91 -4.36
CA GLU A 224 -3.50 2.44 -5.16
C GLU A 224 -2.13 1.97 -4.68
N ILE A 225 -1.97 1.63 -3.40
CA ILE A 225 -0.71 1.10 -2.84
C ILE A 225 -0.32 -0.26 -3.43
N ASP A 226 -1.28 -1.00 -3.98
CA ASP A 226 -1.02 -2.24 -4.71
C ASP A 226 -0.77 -2.04 -6.21
N LYS A 227 -0.88 -0.81 -6.74
CA LYS A 227 -0.51 -0.53 -8.13
C LYS A 227 0.99 -0.68 -8.28
N LYS A 228 1.40 -1.55 -9.20
CA LYS A 228 2.79 -1.64 -9.63
C LYS A 228 2.98 -0.81 -10.89
N ILE A 229 4.18 -0.28 -11.06
CA ILE A 229 4.62 0.35 -12.30
C ILE A 229 5.71 -0.55 -12.88
N PHE A 230 5.45 -1.10 -14.05
CA PHE A 230 6.45 -1.89 -14.78
C PHE A 230 7.02 -1.05 -15.91
N ILE A 231 8.31 -0.72 -15.80
CA ILE A 231 9.07 -0.13 -16.88
C ILE A 231 9.61 -1.29 -17.71
N ILE A 232 9.02 -1.47 -18.89
CA ILE A 232 9.18 -2.65 -19.73
C ILE A 232 9.93 -2.37 -21.03
N GLY A 233 10.50 -1.19 -21.24
CA GLY A 233 11.47 -0.97 -22.29
C GLY A 233 12.83 -1.59 -21.95
N PHE A 234 13.66 -1.80 -22.97
CA PHE A 234 15.00 -2.36 -22.82
C PHE A 234 15.93 -1.46 -22.00
N ASN A 235 17.04 -2.01 -21.51
CA ASN A 235 18.14 -1.20 -20.98
C ASN A 235 18.59 -0.10 -21.96
N LYS A 236 19.33 0.91 -21.48
CA LYS A 236 19.80 2.06 -22.30
C LYS A 236 18.69 2.90 -22.95
N THR A 237 17.46 2.76 -22.46
CA THR A 237 16.31 3.61 -22.83
C THR A 237 15.83 4.46 -21.63
N GLY A 238 16.75 5.00 -20.84
CA GLY A 238 16.41 5.95 -19.75
C GLY A 238 15.98 5.29 -18.43
N THR A 239 16.21 3.98 -18.25
CA THR A 239 15.87 3.22 -17.03
C THR A 239 16.45 3.85 -15.76
N ARG A 240 17.68 4.37 -15.80
CA ARG A 240 18.32 5.07 -14.68
C ARG A 240 17.66 6.42 -14.37
N SER A 241 17.31 7.22 -15.38
CA SER A 241 16.58 8.49 -15.17
C SER A 241 15.24 8.26 -14.50
N PHE A 242 14.48 7.25 -14.92
CA PHE A 242 13.23 6.90 -14.26
C PHE A 242 13.46 6.46 -12.81
N LYS A 243 14.44 5.58 -12.57
CA LYS A 243 14.79 5.15 -11.21
C LYS A 243 15.03 6.35 -10.30
N GLU A 244 15.90 7.27 -10.69
CA GLU A 244 16.22 8.44 -9.86
C GLU A 244 15.01 9.38 -9.72
N TYR A 245 14.20 9.55 -10.75
CA TYR A 245 12.98 10.36 -10.68
C TYR A 245 11.97 9.83 -9.66
N PHE A 246 11.69 8.53 -9.69
CA PHE A 246 10.78 7.90 -8.74
C PHE A 246 11.36 7.88 -7.33
N ILE A 247 12.67 7.66 -7.15
CA ILE A 247 13.33 7.76 -5.84
C ILE A 247 13.20 9.17 -5.26
N LYS A 248 13.46 10.22 -6.04
CA LYS A 248 13.32 11.61 -5.59
C LYS A 248 11.87 11.96 -5.22
N ASN A 249 10.90 11.33 -5.88
CA ASN A 249 9.48 11.39 -5.52
C ASN A 249 9.09 10.46 -4.36
N SER A 250 10.06 9.87 -3.64
CA SER A 250 9.85 8.96 -2.51
C SER A 250 9.10 7.67 -2.83
N ILE A 251 9.14 7.22 -4.09
CA ILE A 251 8.47 5.99 -4.54
C ILE A 251 9.48 4.83 -4.53
N PRO A 252 9.18 3.70 -3.86
CA PRO A 252 10.07 2.54 -3.85
C PRO A 252 10.28 1.98 -5.25
N VAL A 253 11.55 1.94 -5.67
CA VAL A 253 11.97 1.44 -6.98
C VAL A 253 12.96 0.30 -6.80
N ILE A 254 12.82 -0.74 -7.60
CA ILE A 254 13.87 -1.72 -7.85
C ILE A 254 14.33 -1.61 -9.30
N HIS A 255 15.65 -1.53 -9.48
CA HIS A 255 16.31 -1.40 -10.77
C HIS A 255 17.42 -2.45 -10.85
N TRP A 256 17.27 -3.41 -11.77
CA TRP A 256 18.18 -4.53 -12.07
C TRP A 256 18.45 -5.54 -10.94
N ASP A 257 18.84 -5.06 -9.76
CA ASP A 257 19.15 -5.85 -8.57
C ASP A 257 20.22 -6.92 -8.81
N GLU A 258 21.27 -6.58 -9.57
CA GLU A 258 22.38 -7.49 -9.91
C GLU A 258 21.87 -8.81 -10.50
N ASN A 259 20.93 -8.71 -11.45
CA ASN A 259 20.22 -9.81 -12.10
C ASN A 259 19.27 -10.62 -11.17
N ARG A 260 19.26 -10.38 -9.84
CA ARG A 260 18.45 -11.15 -8.88
C ARG A 260 16.95 -10.97 -9.12
N LEU A 261 16.53 -9.77 -9.51
CA LEU A 261 15.13 -9.47 -9.80
C LEU A 261 14.59 -10.34 -10.94
N ALA A 262 15.28 -10.37 -12.08
CA ALA A 262 14.88 -11.19 -13.22
C ALA A 262 14.89 -12.69 -12.87
N ARG A 263 15.92 -13.17 -12.16
CA ARG A 263 15.97 -14.56 -11.65
C ARG A 263 14.79 -14.90 -10.77
N ALA A 264 14.45 -14.03 -9.84
CA ALA A 264 13.33 -14.23 -8.92
C ALA A 264 12.00 -14.29 -9.67
N ILE A 265 11.76 -13.40 -10.64
CA ILE A 265 10.55 -13.42 -11.47
C ILE A 265 10.41 -14.76 -12.19
N LYS A 266 11.48 -15.22 -12.85
CA LYS A 266 11.48 -16.51 -13.55
C LYS A 266 11.25 -17.68 -12.58
N PHE A 267 12.01 -17.72 -11.49
CA PHE A 267 11.88 -18.78 -10.47
C PHE A 267 10.47 -18.83 -9.89
N ASN A 268 9.88 -17.68 -9.57
CA ASN A 268 8.52 -17.58 -9.03
C ASN A 268 7.49 -18.08 -10.06
N TYR A 269 7.63 -17.69 -11.33
CA TYR A 269 6.76 -18.17 -12.40
C TYR A 269 6.82 -19.68 -12.54
N ASP A 270 8.02 -20.25 -12.63
CA ASP A 270 8.23 -21.71 -12.78
C ASP A 270 7.66 -22.50 -11.60
N ASN A 271 7.65 -21.89 -10.39
CA ASN A 271 7.09 -22.47 -9.17
C ASN A 271 5.62 -22.10 -8.91
N LYS A 272 4.89 -21.53 -9.89
CA LYS A 272 3.49 -21.12 -9.77
C LYS A 272 3.22 -20.17 -8.60
N ARG A 273 4.20 -19.32 -8.27
CA ARG A 273 4.09 -18.23 -7.29
C ARG A 273 3.76 -16.93 -7.99
N LYS A 274 3.41 -15.90 -7.21
CA LYS A 274 3.29 -14.54 -7.75
C LYS A 274 4.68 -14.06 -8.22
N LEU A 275 4.76 -13.42 -9.37
CA LEU A 275 6.03 -13.02 -9.99
C LEU A 275 6.92 -12.21 -9.03
N LEU A 276 6.30 -11.30 -8.26
CA LEU A 276 6.99 -10.38 -7.36
C LEU A 276 7.12 -10.90 -5.92
N THR A 277 6.98 -12.20 -5.68
CA THR A 277 7.26 -12.76 -4.35
C THR A 277 8.70 -12.42 -3.94
N ASN A 278 8.86 -11.87 -2.73
CA ASN A 278 10.07 -11.27 -2.13
C ASN A 278 10.44 -9.85 -2.62
N TYR A 279 9.66 -9.28 -3.53
CA TYR A 279 9.85 -7.91 -4.04
C TYR A 279 8.62 -7.03 -3.82
N GLU A 280 7.67 -7.44 -2.97
CA GLU A 280 6.37 -6.78 -2.80
C GLU A 280 6.47 -5.34 -2.30
N LYS A 281 7.56 -5.01 -1.59
CA LYS A 281 7.86 -3.68 -1.05
C LYS A 281 8.13 -2.62 -2.13
N TYR A 282 8.47 -3.02 -3.35
CA TYR A 282 8.74 -2.10 -4.45
C TYR A 282 7.46 -1.77 -5.22
N THR A 283 7.33 -0.53 -5.65
CA THR A 283 6.22 -0.04 -6.46
C THR A 283 6.61 -0.03 -7.94
N VAL A 284 7.82 0.43 -8.24
CA VAL A 284 8.35 0.54 -9.60
C VAL A 284 9.38 -0.55 -9.86
N PHE A 285 9.26 -1.23 -10.99
CA PHE A 285 10.14 -2.30 -11.44
C PHE A 285 10.77 -1.90 -12.76
N CYS A 286 12.09 -1.88 -12.82
CA CYS A 286 12.84 -1.44 -13.99
C CYS A 286 14.06 -2.34 -14.23
N ASP A 287 14.49 -2.42 -15.49
CA ASP A 287 15.73 -3.10 -15.90
C ASP A 287 15.76 -4.58 -15.45
N MET A 288 14.65 -5.28 -15.69
CA MET A 288 14.45 -6.66 -15.26
C MET A 288 15.18 -7.65 -16.18
N GLU A 289 16.50 -7.57 -16.23
CA GLU A 289 17.38 -8.40 -17.06
C GLU A 289 18.30 -9.29 -16.20
N ASP A 290 18.46 -10.54 -16.63
CA ASP A 290 19.58 -11.41 -16.26
C ASP A 290 20.27 -11.88 -17.53
N ILE A 291 21.33 -11.16 -17.91
CA ILE A 291 22.09 -11.43 -19.13
C ILE A 291 22.81 -12.78 -19.06
N HIS A 292 23.17 -13.27 -17.86
CA HIS A 292 23.87 -14.53 -17.67
C HIS A 292 22.97 -15.74 -17.92
N ASN A 293 21.68 -15.62 -17.63
CA ASN A 293 20.69 -16.66 -17.93
C ASN A 293 19.83 -16.34 -19.18
N MET A 294 20.16 -15.28 -19.93
CA MET A 294 19.38 -14.82 -21.09
C MET A 294 17.90 -14.59 -20.75
N ASN A 295 17.64 -14.13 -19.53
CA ASN A 295 16.29 -13.94 -19.00
C ASN A 295 15.95 -12.45 -18.97
N PHE A 296 15.22 -12.00 -19.97
CA PHE A 296 14.73 -10.63 -20.11
C PHE A 296 13.28 -10.58 -19.61
N ALA A 297 13.12 -10.55 -18.29
CA ALA A 297 11.82 -10.75 -17.65
C ALA A 297 10.76 -9.70 -18.05
N HIS A 298 11.20 -8.47 -18.37
CA HIS A 298 10.35 -7.40 -18.88
C HIS A 298 9.77 -7.70 -20.29
N VAL A 299 10.46 -8.50 -21.11
CA VAL A 299 9.99 -8.98 -22.41
C VAL A 299 9.12 -10.22 -22.24
N THR A 300 9.59 -11.19 -21.45
CA THR A 300 8.95 -12.51 -21.35
C THR A 300 7.66 -12.49 -20.54
N TYR A 301 7.61 -11.74 -19.44
CA TYR A 301 6.55 -11.88 -18.43
C TYR A 301 5.58 -10.70 -18.32
N PHE A 302 5.67 -9.65 -19.15
CA PHE A 302 4.81 -8.47 -19.00
C PHE A 302 3.29 -8.79 -19.06
N LYS A 303 2.89 -9.79 -19.86
CA LYS A 303 1.50 -10.24 -19.92
C LYS A 303 1.05 -10.91 -18.62
N GLU A 304 1.95 -11.66 -17.99
CA GLU A 304 1.68 -12.30 -16.71
C GLU A 304 1.71 -11.28 -15.57
N MET A 305 2.56 -10.25 -15.66
CA MET A 305 2.50 -9.09 -14.77
C MET A 305 1.14 -8.40 -14.83
N ASP A 306 0.57 -8.17 -16.02
CA ASP A 306 -0.76 -7.57 -16.17
C ASP A 306 -1.85 -8.45 -15.55
N LYS A 307 -1.78 -9.76 -15.77
CA LYS A 307 -2.74 -10.73 -15.19
C LYS A 307 -2.67 -10.79 -13.67
N GLN A 308 -1.47 -10.88 -13.10
CA GLN A 308 -1.29 -11.05 -11.65
C GLN A 308 -1.46 -9.75 -10.87
N TYR A 309 -1.25 -8.60 -11.51
CA TYR A 309 -1.33 -7.27 -10.92
C TYR A 309 -2.24 -6.36 -11.75
N PRO A 310 -3.56 -6.62 -11.80
CA PRO A 310 -4.49 -6.02 -12.76
C PRO A 310 -4.66 -4.50 -12.65
N ASN A 311 -4.26 -3.89 -11.54
CA ASN A 311 -4.31 -2.43 -11.35
C ASN A 311 -3.00 -1.73 -11.76
N SER A 312 -2.00 -2.48 -12.24
CA SER A 312 -0.68 -1.94 -12.57
C SER A 312 -0.68 -1.11 -13.85
N LYS A 313 0.32 -0.24 -13.94
CA LYS A 313 0.62 0.61 -15.08
C LYS A 313 1.92 0.14 -15.74
N PHE A 314 2.00 0.26 -17.06
CA PHE A 314 3.13 -0.17 -17.86
C PHE A 314 3.70 1.02 -18.62
N ILE A 315 5.02 1.16 -18.58
CA ILE A 315 5.75 2.20 -19.33
C ILE A 315 6.64 1.47 -20.31
N LEU A 316 6.32 1.58 -21.60
CA LEU A 316 7.20 1.18 -22.69
C LEU A 316 8.06 2.39 -23.06
N ASN A 317 9.19 2.50 -22.40
CA ASN A 317 10.21 3.51 -22.69
C ASN A 317 11.00 3.12 -23.93
N ILE A 318 11.05 4.03 -24.90
CA ILE A 318 11.68 3.83 -26.21
C ILE A 318 12.59 5.00 -26.55
N ARG A 319 13.44 4.79 -27.55
CA ARG A 319 14.25 5.82 -28.23
C ARG A 319 14.48 5.39 -29.67
N ASN A 320 15.15 6.21 -30.47
CA ASN A 320 15.58 5.78 -31.80
C ASN A 320 16.43 4.48 -31.71
N VAL A 321 16.08 3.46 -32.50
CA VAL A 321 16.69 2.11 -32.38
C VAL A 321 18.20 2.13 -32.66
N GLU A 322 18.67 2.97 -33.59
CA GLU A 322 20.09 3.07 -33.90
C GLU A 322 20.86 3.78 -32.78
N ASN A 323 20.25 4.80 -32.17
CA ASN A 323 20.82 5.43 -30.97
C ASN A 323 20.87 4.44 -29.79
N TRP A 324 19.85 3.59 -29.64
CA TRP A 324 19.82 2.54 -28.62
C TRP A 324 20.93 1.49 -28.85
N ILE A 325 21.08 0.99 -30.07
CA ILE A 325 22.16 0.05 -30.44
C ILE A 325 23.52 0.69 -30.21
N LYS A 326 23.73 1.94 -30.63
CA LYS A 326 24.96 2.68 -30.34
C LYS A 326 25.23 2.76 -28.84
N SER A 327 24.21 3.06 -28.02
CA SER A 327 24.37 3.15 -26.56
C SER A 327 24.69 1.80 -25.90
N ARG A 328 24.14 0.67 -26.41
CA ARG A 328 24.53 -0.69 -25.97
C ARG A 328 25.96 -1.05 -26.37
N ASN A 329 26.41 -0.61 -27.55
CA ASN A 329 27.77 -0.82 -28.03
C ASN A 329 28.85 -0.15 -27.16
N HIS A 330 28.50 0.98 -26.52
CA HIS A 330 29.39 1.70 -25.59
C HIS A 330 29.13 1.34 -24.12
N HIS A 331 28.27 0.35 -23.84
CA HIS A 331 27.98 -0.01 -22.47
C HIS A 331 29.07 -0.93 -21.94
N GLU A 332 29.85 -0.40 -21.00
CA GLU A 332 30.89 -1.13 -20.29
C GLU A 332 30.59 -1.14 -18.80
N ASP A 333 30.89 -2.26 -18.14
CA ASP A 333 30.86 -2.43 -16.69
C ASP A 333 32.14 -3.13 -16.22
N ASP A 334 32.22 -3.45 -14.92
CA ASP A 334 33.38 -4.13 -14.34
C ASP A 334 33.63 -5.53 -14.93
N ASN A 335 32.67 -6.10 -15.68
CA ASN A 335 32.75 -7.38 -16.37
C ASN A 335 33.08 -7.23 -17.87
N GLY A 336 33.32 -6.01 -18.35
CA GLY A 336 33.73 -5.67 -19.70
C GLY A 336 32.64 -5.05 -20.56
N ASN A 337 32.85 -5.05 -21.88
CA ASN A 337 31.90 -4.48 -22.82
C ASN A 337 30.68 -5.41 -23.00
N TYR A 338 29.48 -4.83 -22.84
CA TYR A 338 28.20 -5.54 -22.94
C TYR A 338 28.04 -6.21 -24.30
N THR A 339 28.43 -5.56 -25.40
CA THR A 339 28.32 -6.15 -26.74
C THR A 339 29.29 -7.30 -26.94
N ASP A 340 30.52 -7.16 -26.46
CA ASP A 340 31.52 -8.23 -26.53
C ASP A 340 31.08 -9.46 -25.74
N TYR A 341 30.42 -9.27 -24.59
CA TYR A 341 29.81 -10.35 -23.83
C TYR A 341 28.81 -11.13 -24.68
N PHE A 342 27.89 -10.44 -25.37
CA PHE A 342 26.90 -11.10 -26.23
C PHE A 342 27.53 -11.74 -27.47
N CYS A 343 28.53 -11.11 -28.09
CA CYS A 343 29.26 -11.68 -29.22
C CYS A 343 29.88 -13.03 -28.83
N LYS A 344 30.59 -13.08 -27.69
CA LYS A 344 31.21 -14.31 -27.17
C LYS A 344 30.16 -15.35 -26.80
N LYS A 345 29.12 -14.95 -26.06
CA LYS A 345 28.11 -15.88 -25.54
C LYS A 345 27.26 -16.52 -26.64
N LEU A 346 26.93 -15.76 -27.67
CA LEU A 346 26.09 -16.22 -28.78
C LEU A 346 26.90 -16.77 -29.95
N ASN A 347 28.22 -16.65 -29.91
CA ASN A 347 29.12 -16.93 -31.03
C ASN A 347 28.71 -16.18 -32.30
N LEU A 348 28.52 -14.86 -32.16
CA LEU A 348 28.09 -13.95 -33.24
C LEU A 348 29.07 -12.79 -33.37
N THR A 349 29.16 -12.24 -34.58
CA THR A 349 29.82 -10.97 -34.84
C THR A 349 29.03 -9.80 -34.23
N LYS A 350 29.71 -8.66 -34.03
CA LYS A 350 29.08 -7.42 -33.56
C LYS A 350 27.92 -6.98 -34.45
N GLU A 351 28.04 -7.13 -35.76
CA GLU A 351 26.98 -6.80 -36.71
C GLU A 351 25.75 -7.71 -36.55
N GLU A 352 25.97 -9.02 -36.41
CA GLU A 352 24.89 -9.98 -36.16
C GLU A 352 24.19 -9.74 -34.82
N VAL A 353 24.94 -9.40 -33.76
CA VAL A 353 24.36 -9.00 -32.46
C VAL A 353 23.53 -7.72 -32.61
N ASN A 354 24.03 -6.70 -33.30
CA ASN A 354 23.28 -5.47 -33.55
C ASN A 354 22.00 -5.72 -34.35
N ASN A 355 22.06 -6.58 -35.37
CA ASN A 355 20.89 -6.97 -36.18
C ASN A 355 19.86 -7.76 -35.35
N LYS A 356 20.33 -8.67 -34.50
CA LYS A 356 19.50 -9.40 -33.53
C LYS A 356 18.79 -8.45 -32.58
N TRP A 357 19.52 -7.52 -31.95
CA TRP A 357 18.93 -6.54 -31.04
C TRP A 357 17.91 -5.64 -31.73
N ARG A 358 18.19 -5.18 -32.96
CA ARG A 358 17.22 -4.39 -33.73
C ARG A 358 15.91 -5.13 -33.92
N LYS A 359 15.98 -6.41 -34.29
CA LYS A 359 14.82 -7.27 -34.46
C LYS A 359 14.05 -7.42 -33.13
N GLU A 360 14.75 -7.78 -32.05
CA GLU A 360 14.15 -7.94 -30.72
C GLU A 360 13.50 -6.65 -30.21
N PHE A 361 14.09 -5.49 -30.49
CA PHE A 361 13.55 -4.18 -30.14
C PHE A 361 12.17 -3.96 -30.76
N TYR A 362 12.07 -4.14 -32.07
CA TYR A 362 10.79 -3.97 -32.77
C TYR A 362 9.78 -5.05 -32.40
N GLU A 363 10.20 -6.30 -32.28
CA GLU A 363 9.31 -7.41 -31.89
C GLU A 363 8.70 -7.16 -30.51
N HIS A 364 9.50 -6.80 -29.52
CA HIS A 364 9.00 -6.50 -28.17
C HIS A 364 8.04 -5.30 -28.18
N ASN A 365 8.42 -4.18 -28.80
CA ASN A 365 7.58 -2.99 -28.87
C ASN A 365 6.23 -3.31 -29.52
N ASN A 366 6.23 -4.01 -30.66
CA ASN A 366 5.01 -4.44 -31.34
C ASN A 366 4.17 -5.38 -30.49
N ASN A 367 4.80 -6.33 -29.78
CA ASN A 367 4.11 -7.26 -28.89
C ASN A 367 3.43 -6.55 -27.72
N VAL A 368 4.08 -5.56 -27.12
CA VAL A 368 3.54 -4.75 -26.03
C VAL A 368 2.37 -3.90 -26.54
N ILE A 369 2.56 -3.15 -27.62
CA ILE A 369 1.52 -2.30 -28.22
C ILE A 369 0.30 -3.13 -28.59
N LYS A 370 0.51 -4.28 -29.25
CA LYS A 370 -0.59 -5.19 -29.63
C LYS A 370 -1.33 -5.71 -28.41
N TYR A 371 -0.62 -6.12 -27.36
CA TYR A 371 -1.22 -6.69 -26.15
C TYR A 371 -2.07 -5.68 -25.35
N PHE A 372 -1.69 -4.41 -25.33
CA PHE A 372 -2.41 -3.36 -24.60
C PHE A 372 -3.36 -2.51 -25.47
N SER A 373 -3.54 -2.88 -26.75
CA SER A 373 -4.39 -2.14 -27.69
C SER A 373 -5.84 -1.99 -27.23
N ASP A 374 -6.35 -2.94 -26.42
CA ASP A 374 -7.68 -2.93 -25.80
C ASP A 374 -7.69 -2.33 -24.39
N LYS A 375 -6.55 -1.83 -23.88
CA LYS A 375 -6.36 -1.31 -22.51
C LYS A 375 -5.56 0.00 -22.51
N PRO A 376 -6.03 1.06 -23.18
CA PRO A 376 -5.27 2.30 -23.37
C PRO A 376 -4.84 2.97 -22.05
N ASN A 377 -5.61 2.79 -20.98
CA ASN A 377 -5.29 3.36 -19.67
C ASN A 377 -4.15 2.64 -18.92
N LYS A 378 -3.65 1.50 -19.44
CA LYS A 378 -2.61 0.69 -18.79
C LYS A 378 -1.22 0.87 -19.38
N LEU A 379 -1.08 1.37 -20.60
CA LEU A 379 0.21 1.49 -21.27
C LEU A 379 0.51 2.96 -21.60
N LEU A 380 1.69 3.40 -21.19
CA LEU A 380 2.33 4.62 -21.69
C LEU A 380 3.49 4.24 -22.59
N ILE A 381 3.49 4.75 -23.83
CA ILE A 381 4.67 4.75 -24.69
C ILE A 381 5.41 6.06 -24.45
N PHE A 382 6.64 5.97 -23.95
CA PHE A 382 7.44 7.14 -23.57
C PHE A 382 8.73 7.20 -24.38
N HIS A 383 8.80 8.13 -25.34
CA HIS A 383 10.01 8.33 -26.13
C HIS A 383 10.98 9.27 -25.40
N ILE A 384 12.03 8.72 -24.79
CA ILE A 384 12.90 9.46 -23.85
C ILE A 384 13.67 10.64 -24.46
N GLU A 385 13.78 10.68 -25.79
CA GLU A 385 14.48 11.75 -26.52
C GLU A 385 13.53 12.89 -26.93
N ASN A 386 12.21 12.65 -26.94
CA ASN A 386 11.23 13.55 -27.57
C ASN A 386 10.07 13.95 -26.64
N GLU A 387 9.92 13.27 -25.51
CA GLU A 387 8.80 13.47 -24.60
C GLU A 387 9.28 14.15 -23.32
N ASN A 388 8.45 15.05 -22.80
CA ASN A 388 8.70 15.68 -21.50
C ASN A 388 8.15 14.82 -20.36
N ILE A 389 8.67 15.02 -19.15
CA ILE A 389 8.32 14.18 -18.00
C ILE A 389 6.86 14.36 -17.55
N GLU A 390 6.23 15.50 -17.87
CA GLU A 390 4.83 15.79 -17.57
C GLU A 390 3.90 14.73 -18.16
N LYS A 391 4.23 14.16 -19.32
CA LYS A 391 3.47 13.05 -19.91
C LYS A 391 3.44 11.80 -19.01
N LEU A 392 4.53 11.53 -18.28
CA LEU A 392 4.55 10.46 -17.29
C LEU A 392 3.67 10.82 -16.08
N ASN A 393 3.70 12.07 -15.64
CA ASN A 393 2.90 12.54 -14.50
C ASN A 393 1.40 12.47 -14.82
N ASP A 394 0.99 12.88 -16.02
CA ASP A 394 -0.40 12.80 -16.49
C ASP A 394 -0.90 11.36 -16.61
N PHE A 395 0.00 10.41 -16.89
CA PHE A 395 -0.32 8.99 -16.93
C PHE A 395 -0.43 8.34 -15.54
N LEU A 396 0.21 8.96 -14.55
CA LEU A 396 0.36 8.51 -13.16
C LEU A 396 -0.14 9.57 -12.15
N PRO A 397 -1.36 10.14 -12.33
CA PRO A 397 -1.83 11.25 -11.49
C PRO A 397 -1.94 10.86 -10.01
N GLU A 398 -2.17 9.57 -9.72
CA GLU A 398 -2.26 9.04 -8.36
C GLU A 398 -0.95 9.17 -7.55
N PHE A 399 0.19 9.32 -8.22
CA PHE A 399 1.50 9.42 -7.58
C PHE A 399 1.92 10.87 -7.30
N GLN A 400 1.16 11.87 -7.79
CA GLN A 400 1.43 13.31 -7.58
C GLN A 400 2.91 13.68 -7.77
N LEU A 401 3.49 13.18 -8.86
CA LEU A 401 4.92 13.32 -9.15
C LEU A 401 5.29 14.78 -9.37
N ASN A 402 6.38 15.23 -8.74
CA ASN A 402 6.95 16.54 -8.95
C ASN A 402 7.92 16.51 -10.15
N ALA A 403 7.50 17.15 -11.26
CA ALA A 403 8.28 17.25 -12.50
C ALA A 403 9.66 17.88 -12.31
N ASP A 404 9.80 18.83 -11.38
CA ASP A 404 11.07 19.55 -11.13
C ASP A 404 12.19 18.64 -10.62
N LEU A 405 11.86 17.44 -10.16
CA LEU A 405 12.82 16.45 -9.67
C LEU A 405 13.41 15.59 -10.80
N TYR A 406 12.91 15.73 -12.03
CA TYR A 406 13.39 14.97 -13.18
C TYR A 406 14.73 15.50 -13.70
N ASN A 407 15.74 14.63 -13.70
CA ASN A 407 17.03 14.89 -14.32
C ASN A 407 17.38 13.77 -15.29
N HIS A 408 18.08 14.12 -16.37
CA HIS A 408 18.63 13.13 -17.30
C HIS A 408 19.90 12.50 -16.71
N GLU A 409 19.78 11.24 -16.28
CA GLU A 409 20.86 10.45 -15.71
C GLU A 409 21.38 9.43 -16.73
N GLY A 410 22.69 9.18 -16.74
CA GLY A 410 23.30 8.17 -17.62
C GLY A 410 23.37 8.55 -19.10
N LYS A 411 23.55 9.84 -19.43
CA LYS A 411 23.85 10.31 -20.78
C LYS A 411 25.10 9.60 -21.31
N THR A 412 24.91 8.60 -22.16
CA THR A 412 25.95 7.90 -22.93
C THR A 412 25.45 7.63 -24.33
#